data_AF-A0A970UU19-F1
#
_entry.id   AF-A0A970UU19-F1
#
_cell.length_a   1.000
_cell.length_b   1.000
_cell.length_c   1.000
_cell.angle_alpha   90.00
_cell.angle_beta   90.00
_cell.angle_gamma   90.00
#
_symmetry.space_group_name_H-M   'P 1'
#
loop_
_entity.id
_entity.type
_entity.pdbx_description
1 polymer ?
#
loop_
_entity_poly.entity_id
_entity_poly.type
_entity_poly.pdbx_seq_one_letter_code
_entity_poly.pdbx_strand_id
1 'polypeptide(L)'
;KKNASIAQSQADYATETERIEKRYNDALERYTSLEAEKTKRVRKSKELKAFTKTLKQQPLVVAEWNERLWITLLDTATVNRDGRIMFRFKNGVEIKTNSM
;
A
#
# COMPACT_ATOMS: atom_id res chain seq x y z
N LYS A 1 -34.93 52.18 33.00
CA LYS A 1 -34.80 51.56 31.66
C LYS A 1 -33.32 51.46 31.32
N LYS A 2 -32.71 50.28 31.45
CA LYS A 2 -31.35 49.99 30.94
C LYS A 2 -31.52 48.96 29.82
N ASN A 3 -31.88 49.44 28.63
CA ASN A 3 -32.01 48.60 27.46
C ASN A 3 -30.60 48.29 26.94
N ALA A 4 -30.28 46.99 26.84
CA ALA A 4 -29.28 46.34 26.00
C ALA A 4 -28.14 47.26 25.50
N SER A 5 -27.03 47.37 26.23
CA SER A 5 -25.86 46.49 26.05
C SER A 5 -25.41 46.37 24.60
N ILE A 6 -24.55 47.32 24.17
CA ILE A 6 -23.54 47.24 23.11
C ILE A 6 -24.02 46.57 21.81
N ALA A 7 -24.32 47.40 20.81
CA ALA A 7 -24.33 46.94 19.42
C ALA A 7 -22.92 46.41 19.11
N GLN A 8 -22.76 45.09 19.06
CA GLN A 8 -21.52 44.49 18.58
C GLN A 8 -21.26 45.05 17.18
N SER A 9 -20.02 45.51 16.94
CA SER A 9 -19.63 46.00 15.63
C SER A 9 -19.87 44.87 14.62
N GLN A 10 -20.58 45.15 13.53
CA GLN A 10 -20.83 44.17 12.46
C GLN A 10 -19.51 43.54 11.95
N ALA A 11 -18.40 44.29 12.04
CA ALA A 11 -17.07 43.83 11.70
C ALA A 11 -16.51 42.79 12.69
N ASP A 12 -16.79 42.94 13.99
CA ASP A 12 -16.32 42.00 15.02
C ASP A 12 -17.00 40.64 14.86
N TYR A 13 -18.30 40.62 14.54
CA TYR A 13 -19.03 39.41 14.22
C TYR A 13 -18.55 38.72 12.95
N ALA A 14 -18.30 39.49 11.88
CA ALA A 14 -17.77 38.95 10.64
C ALA A 14 -16.40 38.28 10.87
N THR A 15 -15.52 38.96 11.61
CA THR A 15 -14.19 38.44 11.96
C THR A 15 -14.27 37.13 12.76
N GLU A 16 -15.16 37.07 13.75
CA GLU A 16 -15.31 35.85 14.55
C GLU A 16 -15.91 34.69 13.75
N THR A 17 -16.84 34.99 12.84
CA THR A 17 -17.44 33.99 11.94
C THR A 17 -16.39 33.41 11.00
N GLU A 18 -15.59 34.26 10.34
CA GLU A 18 -14.49 33.83 9.48
C GLU A 18 -13.47 32.98 10.24
N ARG A 19 -13.16 33.35 11.49
CA ARG A 19 -12.25 32.59 12.35
C ARG A 19 -12.78 31.19 12.66
N ILE A 20 -14.07 31.08 12.99
CA ILE A 20 -14.72 29.79 13.28
C ILE A 20 -14.78 28.93 12.02
N GLU A 21 -15.18 29.50 10.89
CA GLU A 21 -15.28 28.81 9.60
C GLU A 21 -13.93 28.26 9.16
N LYS A 22 -12.87 29.08 9.25
CA LYS A 22 -11.51 28.64 8.95
C LYS A 22 -11.08 27.45 9.82
N ARG A 23 -11.30 27.53 11.14
CA ARG A 23 -10.96 26.44 12.07
C ARG A 23 -11.73 25.15 11.75
N TYR A 24 -12.99 25.28 11.36
CA TYR A 24 -13.82 24.15 10.97
C TYR A 24 -13.29 23.51 9.69
N ASN A 25 -13.04 24.31 8.65
CA ASN A 25 -12.54 23.83 7.36
C ASN A 25 -11.16 23.15 7.52
N ASP A 26 -10.25 23.75 8.28
CA ASP A 26 -8.93 23.16 8.58
C ASP A 26 -9.06 21.81 9.31
N ALA A 27 -10.01 21.69 10.25
CA ALA A 27 -10.25 20.45 10.97
C ALA A 27 -10.89 19.37 10.07
N LEU A 28 -11.82 19.76 9.20
CA LEU A 28 -12.47 18.87 8.25
C LEU A 28 -11.47 18.32 7.22
N GLU A 29 -10.59 19.17 6.70
CA GLU A 29 -9.53 18.73 5.77
C GLU A 29 -8.59 17.70 6.42
N ARG A 30 -8.16 17.96 7.66
CA ARG A 30 -7.34 16.99 8.42
C ARG A 30 -8.08 15.69 8.68
N TYR A 31 -9.34 15.77 9.09
CA TYR A 31 -10.17 14.59 9.35
C TYR A 31 -10.33 13.72 8.09
N THR A 32 -10.70 14.34 6.98
CA THR A 32 -10.92 13.64 5.70
C THR A 32 -9.63 12.99 5.18
N SER A 33 -8.49 13.67 5.30
CA SER A 33 -7.18 13.11 4.97
C SER A 33 -6.83 11.87 5.81
N LEU A 34 -7.03 11.96 7.13
CA LEU A 34 -6.77 10.84 8.04
C LEU A 34 -7.70 9.65 7.79
N GLU A 35 -8.98 9.89 7.51
CA GLU A 35 -9.92 8.82 7.22
C GLU A 35 -9.59 8.11 5.89
N ALA A 36 -9.12 8.85 4.88
CA ALA A 36 -8.61 8.28 3.64
C ALA A 36 -7.36 7.40 3.88
N GLU A 37 -6.42 7.88 4.69
CA GLU A 37 -5.22 7.11 5.04
C GLU A 37 -5.57 5.84 5.82
N LYS A 38 -6.44 5.94 6.82
CA LYS A 38 -6.95 4.80 7.59
C LYS A 38 -7.62 3.77 6.70
N THR A 39 -8.47 4.21 5.78
CA THR A 39 -9.13 3.34 4.80
C THR A 39 -8.11 2.59 3.94
N LYS A 40 -7.10 3.30 3.43
CA LYS A 40 -5.99 2.69 2.67
C LYS A 40 -5.24 1.64 3.49
N ARG A 41 -4.90 1.95 4.75
CA ARG A 41 -4.20 1.02 5.66
C ARG A 41 -5.03 -0.22 5.98
N VAL A 42 -6.33 -0.04 6.25
CA VAL A 42 -7.26 -1.16 6.50
C VAL A 42 -7.38 -2.05 5.27
N ARG A 43 -7.52 -1.48 4.06
CA ARG A 43 -7.57 -2.25 2.82
C ARG A 43 -6.30 -3.06 2.63
N LYS A 44 -5.13 -2.43 2.77
CA LYS A 44 -3.83 -3.11 2.63
C LYS A 44 -3.66 -4.24 3.65
N SER A 45 -4.09 -4.01 4.90
CA SER A 45 -4.06 -5.04 5.95
C SER A 45 -4.92 -6.25 5.58
N LYS A 46 -6.12 -6.03 5.04
CA LYS A 46 -7.02 -7.10 4.58
C LYS A 46 -6.39 -7.89 3.42
N GLU A 47 -5.82 -7.21 2.43
CA GLU A 47 -5.12 -7.84 1.29
C GLU A 47 -3.97 -8.73 1.77
N LEU A 48 -3.11 -8.23 2.66
CA LEU A 48 -1.96 -8.99 3.18
C LEU A 48 -2.39 -10.18 4.03
N LYS A 49 -3.45 -10.04 4.84
CA LYS A 49 -4.02 -11.15 5.62
C LYS A 49 -4.56 -12.25 4.70
N ALA A 50 -5.31 -11.87 3.66
CA ALA A 50 -5.82 -12.83 2.68
C ALA A 50 -4.66 -13.53 1.94
N PHE A 51 -3.67 -12.78 1.48
CA PHE A 51 -2.48 -13.33 0.82
C PHE A 51 -1.73 -14.32 1.72
N THR A 52 -1.47 -13.95 2.96
CA THR A 52 -0.78 -14.82 3.94
C THR A 52 -1.59 -16.09 4.22
N LYS A 53 -2.91 -15.99 4.33
CA LYS A 53 -3.80 -17.16 4.50
C LYS A 53 -3.67 -18.10 3.31
N THR A 54 -3.74 -17.57 2.08
CA THR A 54 -3.59 -18.37 0.86
C THR A 54 -2.22 -19.04 0.80
N LEU A 55 -1.14 -18.32 1.12
CA LEU A 55 0.21 -18.88 1.16
C LEU A 55 0.33 -20.04 2.16
N LYS A 56 -0.22 -19.91 3.36
CA LYS A 56 -0.20 -20.98 4.38
C LYS A 56 -0.99 -22.23 3.99
N GLN A 57 -1.93 -22.11 3.05
CA GLN A 57 -2.70 -23.24 2.54
C GLN A 57 -2.00 -23.96 1.38
N GLN A 58 -0.99 -23.33 0.76
CA GLN A 58 -0.23 -23.98 -0.31
C GLN A 58 0.70 -25.06 0.26
N PRO A 59 0.93 -26.17 -0.47
CA PRO A 59 1.95 -27.14 -0.11
C PRO A 59 3.31 -26.46 0.05
N LEU A 60 4.04 -26.79 1.13
CA LEU A 60 5.40 -26.26 1.37
C LEU A 60 6.42 -26.76 0.35
N VAL A 61 6.10 -27.86 -0.33
CA VAL A 61 6.92 -28.46 -1.37
C VAL A 61 6.10 -28.57 -2.64
N VAL A 62 6.63 -28.01 -3.72
CA VAL A 62 6.11 -28.22 -5.07
C VAL A 62 6.56 -29.62 -5.48
N ALA A 63 5.69 -30.61 -5.25
CA ALA A 63 5.99 -32.03 -5.49
C ALA A 63 6.06 -32.38 -6.98
N GLU A 64 5.42 -31.57 -7.83
CA GLU A 64 5.35 -31.78 -9.27
C GLU A 64 5.92 -30.58 -10.02
N TRP A 65 6.58 -30.84 -11.15
CA TRP A 65 7.05 -29.78 -12.01
C TRP A 65 5.88 -28.94 -12.53
N ASN A 66 6.03 -27.61 -12.50
CA ASN A 66 5.02 -26.69 -13.00
C ASN A 66 5.68 -25.58 -13.81
N GLU A 67 5.41 -25.58 -15.12
CA GLU A 67 5.98 -24.62 -16.08
C GLU A 67 5.72 -23.16 -15.68
N ARG A 68 4.49 -22.86 -15.25
CA ARG A 68 4.08 -21.50 -14.89
C ARG A 68 4.83 -21.01 -13.65
N LEU A 69 4.98 -21.88 -12.64
CA LEU A 69 5.78 -21.55 -11.46
C LEU A 69 7.26 -21.36 -11.83
N TRP A 70 7.79 -22.23 -12.68
CA TRP A 70 9.18 -22.15 -13.14
C TRP A 70 9.48 -20.81 -13.82
N ILE A 71 8.66 -20.42 -14.81
CA ILE A 71 8.81 -19.16 -15.54
C ILE A 71 8.58 -17.96 -14.60
N THR A 72 7.66 -18.07 -13.64
CA THR A 72 7.39 -16.99 -12.68
C THR A 72 8.59 -16.72 -11.77
N LEU A 73 9.29 -17.77 -11.36
CA LEU A 73 10.44 -17.69 -10.46
C LEU A 73 11.74 -17.34 -11.18
N LEU A 74 11.85 -17.65 -12.48
CA LEU A 74 13.04 -17.39 -13.28
C LEU A 74 13.28 -15.89 -13.44
N ASP A 75 14.54 -15.47 -13.29
CA ASP A 75 15.02 -14.13 -13.61
C ASP A 75 15.68 -14.10 -14.99
N THR A 76 16.71 -14.92 -15.20
CA THR A 76 17.41 -15.02 -16.50
C THR A 76 17.87 -16.43 -16.81
N ALA A 77 17.95 -16.77 -18.10
CA ALA A 77 18.65 -17.96 -18.60
C ALA A 77 19.80 -17.52 -19.52
N THR A 78 21.04 -17.89 -19.19
CA THR A 78 22.24 -17.50 -19.92
C THR A 78 22.93 -18.71 -20.52
N VAL A 79 23.13 -18.70 -21.84
CA VAL A 79 23.88 -19.73 -22.56
C VAL A 79 25.36 -19.37 -22.56
N ASN A 80 26.19 -20.27 -22.02
CA ASN A 80 27.64 -20.11 -21.98
C ASN A 80 28.31 -20.66 -23.25
N ARG A 81 29.56 -20.26 -23.49
CA ARG A 81 30.36 -20.73 -24.64
C ARG A 81 30.59 -22.24 -24.66
N ASP A 82 30.54 -22.90 -23.50
CA ASP A 82 30.65 -24.36 -23.36
C ASP A 82 29.31 -25.09 -23.59
N GLY A 83 28.27 -24.38 -24.01
CA GLY A 83 26.93 -24.93 -24.27
C GLY A 83 26.07 -25.14 -23.03
N ARG A 84 26.58 -24.85 -21.83
CA ARG A 84 25.79 -24.96 -20.59
C ARG A 84 24.87 -23.77 -20.40
N ILE A 85 23.70 -24.02 -19.81
CA ILE A 85 22.74 -22.97 -19.45
C ILE A 85 22.82 -22.71 -17.95
N MET A 86 22.96 -21.42 -17.61
CA MET A 86 22.83 -20.88 -16.25
C MET A 86 21.44 -20.28 -16.09
N PHE A 87 20.63 -20.85 -15.21
CA PHE A 87 19.35 -20.27 -14.81
C PHE A 87 19.53 -19.54 -13.48
N ARG A 88 19.20 -18.25 -13.46
CA ARG A 88 19.13 -17.43 -12.25
C ARG A 88 17.67 -17.21 -11.89
N PHE A 89 17.30 -17.48 -10.65
CA PHE A 89 15.97 -17.21 -10.12
C PHE A 89 15.91 -15.86 -9.43
N LYS A 90 14.70 -15.30 -9.28
CA LYS A 90 14.47 -14.00 -8.63
C LYS A 90 14.90 -13.94 -7.16
N ASN A 91 15.07 -15.09 -6.51
CA ASN A 91 15.61 -15.19 -5.15
C ASN A 91 17.16 -15.24 -5.11
N GLY A 92 17.83 -15.14 -6.26
CA GLY A 92 19.29 -15.19 -6.39
C GLY A 92 19.87 -16.61 -6.48
N VAL A 93 19.05 -17.66 -6.39
CA VAL A 93 19.52 -19.04 -6.60
C VAL A 93 19.92 -19.21 -8.06
N GLU A 94 21.04 -19.89 -8.29
CA GLU A 94 21.53 -20.22 -9.63
C GLU A 94 21.66 -21.73 -9.78
N ILE A 95 21.18 -22.25 -10.92
CA ILE A 95 21.32 -23.67 -11.29
C ILE A 95 21.97 -23.79 -12.66
N LYS A 96 22.82 -24.81 -12.82
CA LYS A 96 23.52 -25.14 -14.06
C LYS A 96 22.91 -26.39 -14.67
N THR A 97 22.73 -26.42 -15.98
CA THR A 97 22.45 -27.67 -16.68
C THR A 97 23.64 -28.60 -16.55
N ASN A 98 23.41 -29.82 -16.06
CA ASN A 98 24.42 -30.86 -16.12
C ASN A 98 24.45 -31.41 -17.55
N SER A 99 25.62 -31.46 -18.17
CA SER A 99 25.81 -32.18 -19.42
C SER A 99 25.62 -33.68 -19.13
N MET A 100 24.70 -34.36 -19.82
CA MET A 100 24.61 -35.83 -19.82
C MET A 100 25.79 -36.42 -20.60
#